data_AF-A0A857NFX0-F1
#
_entry.id   AF-A0A857NFX0-F1
#
_cell.length_a   1.000
_cell.length_b   1.000
_cell.length_c   1.000
_cell.angle_alpha   90.00
_cell.angle_beta   90.00
_cell.angle_gamma   90.00
#
_symmetry.space_group_name_H-M   'P 1'
#
loop_
_entity.id
_entity.type
_entity.pdbx_description
1 polymer ?
#
loop_
_entity_poly.entity_id
_entity_poly.type
_entity_poly.pdbx_seq_one_letter_code
_entity_poly.pdbx_strand_id
1 'polypeptide(L)'
;MLGLFNKPKKIEGDIGYYGLEDWWLSMFTKDERNRIEEVYHPMGGDSETKPLTEGKLTYSSQTAAGLLHCLAGWFNKPGDREIAKKIIEKANELADEGDDILDQHFALQQRMEIYYRERDANPDALDEAIKACENQIKIAPAAAKQFLKEYPKQPLPGHAGYTQLAIILKKQGKYKELIELCQQAKIQGWDGDWDKRMVDAEKKSV
;
A
#
# COMPACT_ATOMS: atom_id res chain seq x y z
N MET A 1 24.59 -21.16 38.41
CA MET A 1 23.69 -21.77 37.41
C MET A 1 23.34 -20.71 36.38
N LEU A 2 24.00 -20.74 35.22
CA LEU A 2 23.64 -19.89 34.08
C LEU A 2 22.44 -20.53 33.39
N GLY A 3 21.30 -19.84 33.40
CA GLY A 3 20.10 -20.27 32.70
C GLY A 3 20.37 -20.37 31.21
N LEU A 4 20.13 -21.56 30.65
CA LEU A 4 20.07 -21.80 29.22
C LEU A 4 18.90 -20.98 28.66
N PHE A 5 19.17 -19.76 28.19
CA PHE A 5 18.25 -19.05 27.33
C PHE A 5 18.11 -19.87 26.04
N ASN A 6 16.97 -20.53 25.90
CA ASN A 6 16.57 -21.19 24.66
C ASN A 6 16.52 -20.08 23.60
N LYS A 7 17.47 -20.05 22.65
CA LYS A 7 17.40 -19.10 21.54
C LYS A 7 16.05 -19.33 20.85
N PRO A 8 15.21 -18.30 20.67
CA PRO A 8 13.95 -18.46 19.96
C PRO A 8 14.23 -19.10 18.60
N LYS A 9 13.40 -20.07 18.20
CA LYS A 9 13.52 -20.72 16.90
C LYS A 9 13.56 -19.62 15.84
N LYS A 10 14.60 -19.62 15.01
CA LYS A 10 14.77 -18.62 13.95
C LYS A 10 13.54 -18.68 13.04
N ILE A 11 12.89 -17.54 12.84
CA ILE A 11 11.78 -17.43 11.88
C ILE A 11 12.40 -17.53 10.49
N GLU A 12 11.84 -18.39 9.65
CA GLU A 12 12.25 -18.53 8.24
C GLU A 12 11.22 -17.82 7.35
N GLY A 13 10.98 -18.32 6.13
CA GLY A 13 10.03 -17.72 5.20
C GLY A 13 10.43 -16.31 4.76
N ASP A 14 9.45 -15.56 4.29
CA ASP A 14 9.64 -14.17 3.88
C ASP A 14 10.11 -13.28 5.04
N ILE A 15 9.53 -13.44 6.25
CA ILE A 15 9.88 -12.62 7.42
C ILE A 15 11.35 -12.82 7.80
N GLY A 16 11.81 -14.07 7.84
CA GLY A 16 13.21 -14.39 8.12
C GLY A 16 14.16 -13.97 7.00
N TYR A 17 13.72 -14.05 5.75
CA TYR A 17 14.53 -13.65 4.60
C TYR A 17 14.83 -12.14 4.59
N TYR A 18 13.84 -11.31 4.91
CA TYR A 18 13.98 -9.85 4.94
C TYR A 18 14.45 -9.28 6.28
N GLY A 19 14.75 -10.12 7.28
CA GLY A 19 15.23 -9.64 8.58
C GLY A 19 14.14 -8.94 9.43
N LEU A 20 12.88 -9.35 9.27
CA LEU A 20 11.71 -8.72 9.89
C LEU A 20 11.27 -9.40 11.19
N GLU A 21 12.07 -10.34 11.72
CA GLU A 21 11.68 -11.20 12.85
C GLU A 21 11.34 -10.41 14.11
N ASP A 22 12.18 -9.42 14.47
CA ASP A 22 12.01 -8.64 15.69
C ASP A 22 10.74 -7.77 15.61
N TRP A 23 10.50 -7.14 14.46
CA TRP A 23 9.27 -6.39 14.21
C TRP A 23 8.04 -7.32 14.26
N TRP A 24 8.09 -8.46 13.60
CA TRP A 24 6.99 -9.42 13.55
C TRP A 24 6.61 -9.98 14.93
N LEU A 25 7.61 -10.26 15.77
CA LEU A 25 7.40 -10.79 17.12
C LEU A 25 6.90 -9.73 18.10
N SER A 26 7.33 -8.47 17.93
CA SER A 26 6.98 -7.37 18.84
C SER A 26 5.66 -6.66 18.47
N MET A 27 5.38 -6.49 17.17
CA MET A 27 4.24 -5.71 16.68
C MET A 27 2.91 -6.48 16.75
N PHE A 28 2.96 -7.80 16.50
CA PHE A 28 1.78 -8.64 16.43
C PHE A 28 1.65 -9.52 17.67
N THR A 29 0.42 -9.73 18.12
CA THR A 29 0.09 -10.78 19.07
C THR A 29 0.20 -12.15 18.41
N LYS A 30 0.20 -13.23 19.20
CA LYS A 30 0.19 -14.59 18.65
C LYS A 30 -1.04 -14.85 17.78
N ASP A 31 -2.19 -14.33 18.18
CA ASP A 31 -3.46 -14.53 17.45
C ASP A 31 -3.47 -13.74 16.14
N GLU A 32 -2.96 -12.51 16.13
CA GLU A 32 -2.77 -11.75 14.88
C GLU A 32 -1.79 -12.46 13.93
N ARG A 33 -0.67 -12.99 14.43
CA ARG A 33 0.26 -13.77 13.59
C ARG A 33 -0.38 -15.01 12.99
N ASN A 34 -1.14 -15.76 13.79
CA ASN A 34 -1.88 -16.93 13.30
C ASN A 34 -2.89 -16.52 12.22
N ARG A 35 -3.61 -15.41 12.45
CA ARG A 35 -4.58 -14.87 11.50
C ARG A 35 -3.91 -14.43 10.20
N ILE A 36 -2.73 -13.83 10.27
CA ILE A 36 -1.99 -13.39 9.08
C ILE A 36 -1.61 -14.58 8.21
N GLU A 37 -1.06 -15.64 8.79
CA GLU A 37 -0.73 -16.88 8.07
C GLU A 37 -1.99 -17.58 7.52
N GLU A 38 -3.10 -17.60 8.28
CA GLU A 38 -4.38 -18.17 7.83
C GLU A 38 -4.98 -17.43 6.63
N VAL A 39 -4.70 -16.13 6.47
CA VAL A 39 -5.24 -15.33 5.38
C VAL A 39 -4.30 -15.32 4.18
N TYR A 40 -2.99 -15.28 4.39
CA TYR A 40 -2.01 -15.04 3.34
C TYR A 40 -1.59 -16.34 2.62
N HIS A 41 -2.22 -16.56 1.46
CA HIS A 41 -1.96 -17.70 0.59
C HIS A 41 -1.60 -17.24 -0.82
N PRO A 42 -0.38 -16.69 -1.03
CA PRO A 42 0.02 -16.20 -2.34
C PRO A 42 -0.03 -17.32 -3.38
N MET A 43 -0.43 -16.98 -4.61
CA MET A 43 -0.51 -17.90 -5.75
C MET A 43 -1.39 -19.16 -5.55
N GLY A 44 -2.35 -19.10 -4.62
CA GLY A 44 -3.23 -20.24 -4.33
C GLY A 44 -2.54 -21.37 -3.55
N GLY A 45 -1.53 -21.02 -2.74
CA GLY A 45 -0.86 -21.94 -1.83
C GLY A 45 -1.85 -22.64 -0.88
N ASP A 46 -1.45 -23.83 -0.41
CA ASP A 46 -2.25 -24.63 0.52
C ASP A 46 -2.41 -23.92 1.86
N SER A 47 -3.62 -24.01 2.44
CA SER A 47 -3.99 -23.55 3.78
C SER A 47 -3.06 -24.03 4.90
N GLU A 48 -2.32 -25.12 4.69
CA GLU A 48 -1.37 -25.67 5.65
C GLU A 48 0.03 -25.01 5.58
N THR A 49 0.30 -24.23 4.51
CA THR A 49 1.60 -23.56 4.34
C THR A 49 1.67 -22.25 5.10
N LYS A 50 2.84 -21.93 5.64
CA LYS A 50 3.12 -20.68 6.35
C LYS A 50 4.28 -19.92 5.69
N PRO A 51 4.09 -19.39 4.48
CA PRO A 51 5.17 -18.85 3.67
C PRO A 51 5.88 -17.65 4.33
N LEU A 52 5.23 -16.96 5.27
CA LEU A 52 5.84 -15.84 5.98
C LEU A 52 6.86 -16.29 7.02
N THR A 53 6.66 -17.44 7.68
CA THR A 53 7.50 -17.86 8.82
C THR A 53 8.18 -19.23 8.65
N GLU A 54 7.82 -19.98 7.62
CA GLU A 54 8.34 -21.31 7.31
C GLU A 54 8.86 -21.39 5.87
N GLY A 55 9.78 -22.33 5.63
CA GLY A 55 10.39 -22.55 4.32
C GLY A 55 11.63 -21.69 4.11
N LYS A 56 12.54 -22.18 3.27
CA LYS A 56 13.82 -21.52 3.02
C LYS A 56 13.78 -20.75 1.71
N LEU A 57 13.55 -19.44 1.80
CA LEU A 57 13.70 -18.54 0.66
C LEU A 57 15.20 -18.27 0.41
N THR A 58 15.65 -18.48 -0.83
CA THR A 58 17.03 -18.21 -1.23
C THR A 58 17.16 -17.01 -2.17
N TYR A 59 16.05 -16.59 -2.76
CA TYR A 59 15.99 -15.46 -3.68
C TYR A 59 14.57 -14.91 -3.77
N SER A 60 14.45 -13.59 -3.85
CA SER A 60 13.24 -12.86 -4.21
C SER A 60 13.60 -11.65 -5.07
N SER A 61 12.74 -11.31 -6.02
CA SER A 61 12.84 -10.06 -6.78
C SER A 61 12.09 -8.89 -6.12
N GLN A 62 11.32 -9.15 -5.06
CA GLN A 62 10.64 -8.11 -4.28
C GLN A 62 11.55 -7.56 -3.19
N THR A 63 11.27 -6.34 -2.75
CA THR A 63 11.83 -5.77 -1.52
C THR A 63 10.96 -6.13 -0.32
N ALA A 64 11.44 -5.82 0.88
CA ALA A 64 10.64 -5.96 2.10
C ALA A 64 9.41 -5.03 2.08
N ALA A 65 9.55 -3.80 1.58
CA ALA A 65 8.42 -2.87 1.42
C ALA A 65 7.40 -3.41 0.40
N GLY A 66 7.88 -3.92 -0.73
CA GLY A 66 7.12 -4.61 -1.77
C GLY A 66 6.24 -5.72 -1.23
N LEU A 67 6.85 -6.64 -0.48
CA LEU A 67 6.15 -7.72 0.20
C LEU A 67 5.06 -7.18 1.14
N LEU A 68 5.41 -6.24 2.02
CA LEU A 68 4.50 -5.81 3.09
C LEU A 68 3.32 -5.00 2.56
N HIS A 69 3.49 -4.13 1.54
CA HIS A 69 2.34 -3.44 0.96
C HIS A 69 1.40 -4.44 0.26
N CYS A 70 1.94 -5.48 -0.40
CA CYS A 70 1.13 -6.54 -0.98
C CYS A 70 0.37 -7.31 0.11
N LEU A 71 1.07 -7.70 1.18
CA LEU A 71 0.49 -8.42 2.32
C LEU A 71 -0.64 -7.64 2.99
N ALA A 72 -0.47 -6.33 3.21
CA ALA A 72 -1.50 -5.48 3.80
C ALA A 72 -2.81 -5.48 2.98
N GLY A 73 -2.72 -5.63 1.66
CA GLY A 73 -3.85 -5.74 0.74
C GLY A 73 -4.76 -6.96 0.97
N TRP A 74 -4.29 -7.99 1.69
CA TRP A 74 -5.11 -9.17 2.01
C TRP A 74 -6.10 -8.91 3.16
N PHE A 75 -5.82 -7.91 4.00
CA PHE A 75 -6.56 -7.64 5.25
C PHE A 75 -7.62 -6.56 5.04
N ASN A 76 -8.48 -6.78 4.05
CA ASN A 76 -9.48 -5.79 3.63
C ASN A 76 -10.81 -5.82 4.40
N LYS A 77 -11.02 -6.82 5.25
CA LYS A 77 -12.25 -6.98 6.04
C LYS A 77 -12.24 -6.06 7.27
N PRO A 78 -13.40 -5.57 7.75
CA PRO A 78 -13.46 -4.71 8.94
C PRO A 78 -12.77 -5.29 10.18
N GLY A 79 -12.87 -6.61 10.40
CA GLY A 79 -12.22 -7.27 11.55
C GLY A 79 -10.70 -7.40 11.45
N ASP A 80 -10.13 -7.22 10.26
CA ASP A 80 -8.69 -7.40 10.01
C ASP A 80 -7.97 -6.04 9.83
N ARG A 81 -8.67 -4.92 10.06
CA ARG A 81 -8.20 -3.60 9.62
C ARG A 81 -6.98 -3.09 10.39
N GLU A 82 -6.91 -3.38 11.69
CA GLU A 82 -5.74 -3.05 12.52
C GLU A 82 -4.49 -3.83 12.09
N ILE A 83 -4.64 -5.08 11.66
CA ILE A 83 -3.55 -5.86 11.07
C ILE A 83 -3.06 -5.16 9.80
N ALA A 84 -3.98 -4.76 8.92
CA ALA A 84 -3.64 -4.05 7.68
C ALA A 84 -2.85 -2.75 7.97
N LYS A 85 -3.28 -1.97 8.98
CA LYS A 85 -2.61 -0.73 9.41
C LYS A 85 -1.18 -0.97 9.90
N LYS A 86 -0.97 -1.94 10.80
CA LYS A 86 0.38 -2.27 11.31
C LYS A 86 1.33 -2.70 10.19
N ILE A 87 0.84 -3.49 9.24
CA ILE A 87 1.64 -3.97 8.10
C ILE A 87 1.96 -2.79 7.16
N ILE A 88 0.97 -1.98 6.80
CA ILE A 88 1.19 -0.88 5.86
C ILE A 88 2.06 0.24 6.46
N GLU A 89 1.99 0.47 7.77
CA GLU A 89 2.90 1.39 8.46
C GLU A 89 4.36 0.96 8.31
N LYS A 90 4.65 -0.32 8.55
CA LYS A 90 6.01 -0.84 8.34
C LYS A 90 6.44 -0.81 6.88
N ALA A 91 5.52 -1.09 5.95
CA ALA A 91 5.82 -1.02 4.52
C ALA A 91 6.18 0.42 4.09
N ASN A 92 5.47 1.43 4.58
CA ASN A 92 5.77 2.84 4.29
C ASN A 92 7.10 3.26 4.92
N GLU A 93 7.39 2.87 6.17
CA GLU A 93 8.69 3.12 6.82
C GLU A 93 9.84 2.58 5.97
N LEU A 94 9.76 1.30 5.55
CA LEU A 94 10.82 0.67 4.75
C LEU A 94 10.92 1.27 3.34
N ALA A 95 9.80 1.69 2.75
CA ALA A 95 9.80 2.34 1.44
C ALA A 95 10.43 3.75 1.51
N ASP A 96 10.16 4.51 2.58
CA ASP A 96 10.71 5.84 2.80
C ASP A 96 12.23 5.80 3.08
N GLU A 97 12.71 4.74 3.75
CA GLU A 97 14.14 4.49 3.98
C GLU A 97 14.86 3.92 2.74
N GLY A 98 14.11 3.32 1.82
CA GLY A 98 14.62 2.72 0.59
C GLY A 98 14.78 3.71 -0.56
N ASP A 99 15.48 3.26 -1.61
CA ASP A 99 15.71 4.05 -2.83
C ASP A 99 14.71 3.74 -3.96
N ASP A 100 13.78 2.80 -3.75
CA ASP A 100 12.80 2.41 -4.77
C ASP A 100 11.54 3.29 -4.70
N ILE A 101 11.42 4.19 -5.68
CA ILE A 101 10.29 5.10 -5.79
C ILE A 101 8.96 4.38 -6.05
N LEU A 102 8.97 3.18 -6.65
CA LEU A 102 7.76 2.41 -6.88
C LEU A 102 7.27 1.74 -5.60
N ASP A 103 8.17 1.32 -4.71
CA ASP A 103 7.79 0.85 -3.38
C ASP A 103 7.07 1.95 -2.59
N GLN A 104 7.60 3.19 -2.60
CA GLN A 104 6.93 4.34 -1.98
C GLN A 104 5.56 4.58 -2.61
N HIS A 105 5.50 4.55 -3.95
CA HIS A 105 4.27 4.74 -4.70
C HIS A 105 3.18 3.72 -4.33
N PHE A 106 3.52 2.43 -4.26
CA PHE A 106 2.55 1.38 -3.94
C PHE A 106 2.21 1.30 -2.45
N ALA A 107 3.17 1.59 -1.55
CA ALA A 107 2.90 1.68 -0.13
C ALA A 107 1.92 2.83 0.20
N LEU A 108 2.06 3.98 -0.46
CA LEU A 108 1.12 5.10 -0.32
C LEU A 108 -0.25 4.77 -0.90
N GLN A 109 -0.32 4.06 -2.04
CA GLN A 109 -1.58 3.56 -2.59
C GLN A 109 -2.30 2.66 -1.59
N GLN A 110 -1.60 1.66 -1.06
CA GLN A 110 -2.21 0.70 -0.14
C GLN A 110 -2.62 1.37 1.18
N ARG A 111 -1.87 2.37 1.67
CA ARG A 111 -2.26 3.21 2.82
C ARG A 111 -3.56 3.94 2.55
N MET A 112 -3.65 4.65 1.42
CA MET A 112 -4.87 5.35 1.00
C MET A 112 -6.07 4.41 0.99
N GLU A 113 -5.88 3.24 0.39
CA GLU A 113 -6.91 2.21 0.28
C GLU A 113 -7.37 1.68 1.65
N ILE A 114 -6.45 1.54 2.60
CA ILE A 114 -6.76 1.09 3.96
C ILE A 114 -7.60 2.14 4.70
N TYR A 115 -7.15 3.38 4.70
CA TYR A 115 -7.84 4.43 5.44
C TYR A 115 -9.17 4.84 4.79
N TYR A 116 -9.27 4.88 3.45
CA TYR A 116 -10.51 5.30 2.79
C TYR A 116 -11.69 4.34 3.02
N ARG A 117 -11.47 3.03 3.20
CA ARG A 117 -12.60 2.13 3.55
C ARG A 117 -13.08 2.31 4.99
N GLU A 118 -12.29 2.94 5.87
CA GLU A 118 -12.65 3.25 7.26
C GLU A 118 -13.17 4.67 7.46
N ARG A 119 -13.23 5.49 6.42
CA ARG A 119 -13.66 6.90 6.48
C ARG A 119 -14.98 7.16 7.22
N ASP A 120 -15.86 6.16 7.29
CA ASP A 120 -17.18 6.29 7.94
C ASP A 120 -17.17 5.74 9.39
N ALA A 121 -16.14 4.98 9.77
CA ALA A 121 -15.98 4.33 11.08
C ALA A 121 -14.92 4.99 11.98
N ASN A 122 -13.92 5.63 11.37
CA ASN A 122 -12.87 6.37 12.06
C ASN A 122 -12.86 7.82 11.52
N PRO A 123 -13.07 8.84 12.40
CA PRO A 123 -13.15 10.24 11.98
C PRO A 123 -11.87 10.74 11.28
N ASP A 124 -10.70 10.19 11.61
CA ASP A 124 -9.41 10.62 11.05
C ASP A 124 -9.07 9.89 9.74
N ALA A 125 -9.79 8.80 9.43
CA ALA A 125 -9.42 7.93 8.32
C ALA A 125 -9.63 8.56 6.94
N LEU A 126 -10.59 9.50 6.81
CA LEU A 126 -10.70 10.25 5.55
C LEU A 126 -9.47 11.14 5.32
N ASP A 127 -9.01 11.83 6.36
CA ASP A 127 -7.87 12.74 6.27
C ASP A 127 -6.57 11.96 6.02
N GLU A 128 -6.39 10.81 6.65
CA GLU A 128 -5.25 9.92 6.37
C GLU A 128 -5.25 9.39 4.92
N ALA A 129 -6.42 9.09 4.37
CA ALA A 129 -6.53 8.70 2.97
C ALA A 129 -6.19 9.85 2.02
N ILE A 130 -6.63 11.08 2.32
CA ILE A 130 -6.29 12.28 1.54
C ILE A 130 -4.78 12.53 1.58
N LYS A 131 -4.16 12.51 2.77
CA LYS A 131 -2.69 12.68 2.91
C LYS A 131 -1.92 11.64 2.10
N ALA A 132 -2.37 10.38 2.12
CA ALA A 132 -1.76 9.33 1.32
C ALA A 132 -1.91 9.59 -0.19
N CYS A 133 -3.08 10.06 -0.66
CA CYS A 133 -3.23 10.51 -2.05
C CYS A 133 -2.26 11.63 -2.41
N GLU A 134 -2.19 12.68 -1.59
CA GLU A 134 -1.35 13.85 -1.81
C GLU A 134 0.14 13.48 -1.85
N ASN A 135 0.59 12.65 -0.91
CA ASN A 135 1.96 12.15 -0.88
C ASN A 135 2.27 11.29 -2.11
N GLN A 136 1.34 10.43 -2.54
CA GLN A 136 1.54 9.62 -3.75
C GLN A 136 1.63 10.50 -5.00
N ILE A 137 0.79 11.53 -5.10
CA ILE A 137 0.79 12.51 -6.20
C ILE A 137 2.09 13.33 -6.21
N LYS A 138 2.62 13.69 -5.04
CA LYS A 138 3.87 14.44 -4.91
C LYS A 138 5.05 13.72 -5.57
N ILE A 139 5.10 12.39 -5.46
CA ILE A 139 6.15 11.56 -6.08
C ILE A 139 5.80 11.09 -7.50
N ALA A 140 4.61 11.41 -8.01
CA ALA A 140 4.11 10.91 -9.28
C ALA A 140 5.05 11.20 -10.48
N PRO A 141 5.69 12.38 -10.64
CA PRO A 141 6.63 12.58 -11.74
C PRO A 141 7.83 11.61 -11.71
N ALA A 142 8.33 11.28 -10.52
CA ALA A 142 9.44 10.35 -10.36
C ALA A 142 8.99 8.89 -10.60
N ALA A 143 7.83 8.51 -10.05
CA ALA A 143 7.22 7.20 -10.29
C ALA A 143 6.92 6.98 -11.78
N ALA A 144 6.38 7.98 -12.47
CA ALA A 144 6.13 7.93 -13.92
C ALA A 144 7.41 7.64 -14.72
N LYS A 145 8.52 8.33 -14.39
CA LYS A 145 9.82 8.10 -15.02
C LYS A 145 10.31 6.67 -14.78
N GLN A 146 10.12 6.13 -13.58
CA GLN A 146 10.53 4.76 -13.26
C GLN A 146 9.65 3.72 -13.98
N PHE A 147 8.33 3.90 -14.02
CA PHE A 147 7.43 3.03 -14.80
C PHE A 147 7.82 2.97 -16.28
N LEU A 148 8.08 4.12 -16.91
CA LEU A 148 8.49 4.17 -18.32
C LEU A 148 9.88 3.56 -18.55
N LYS A 149 10.75 3.54 -17.53
CA LYS A 149 12.05 2.88 -17.61
C LYS A 149 11.92 1.36 -17.53
N GLU A 150 11.09 0.85 -16.62
CA GLU A 150 10.86 -0.58 -16.44
C GLU A 150 9.99 -1.19 -17.54
N TYR A 151 9.03 -0.42 -18.04
CA TYR A 151 8.05 -0.85 -19.04
C TYR A 151 8.00 0.13 -20.23
N PRO A 152 9.09 0.28 -21.02
CA PRO A 152 9.23 1.32 -22.04
C PRO A 152 8.26 1.24 -23.22
N LYS A 153 7.51 0.14 -23.34
CA LYS A 153 6.50 -0.08 -24.40
C LYS A 153 5.07 0.01 -23.89
N GLN A 154 4.89 0.26 -22.59
CA GLN A 154 3.57 0.37 -21.97
C GLN A 154 3.31 1.85 -21.65
N PRO A 155 2.05 2.32 -21.79
CA PRO A 155 1.67 3.61 -21.25
C PRO A 155 1.77 3.59 -19.72
N LEU A 156 1.75 4.77 -19.09
CA LEU A 156 1.60 4.84 -17.65
C LEU A 156 0.28 4.18 -17.24
N PRO A 157 0.25 3.43 -16.12
CA PRO A 157 -0.98 2.83 -15.62
C PRO A 157 -1.94 3.90 -15.08
N GLY A 158 -3.10 3.47 -14.59
CA GLY A 158 -3.94 4.35 -13.78
C GLY A 158 -3.27 4.71 -12.46
N HIS A 159 -3.45 5.95 -11.99
CA HIS A 159 -2.88 6.40 -10.73
C HIS A 159 -3.95 6.47 -9.63
N ALA A 160 -3.80 5.62 -8.60
CA ALA A 160 -4.79 5.48 -7.53
C ALA A 160 -5.02 6.77 -6.73
N GLY A 161 -3.95 7.48 -6.35
CA GLY A 161 -4.02 8.75 -5.63
C GLY A 161 -4.82 9.83 -6.35
N TYR A 162 -4.49 10.13 -7.62
CA TYR A 162 -5.30 11.04 -8.45
C TYR A 162 -6.76 10.60 -8.54
N THR A 163 -7.00 9.31 -8.79
CA THR A 163 -8.35 8.76 -8.95
C THR A 163 -9.19 8.93 -7.68
N GLN A 164 -8.64 8.55 -6.53
CA GLN A 164 -9.34 8.59 -5.26
C GLN A 164 -9.53 10.03 -4.75
N LEU A 165 -8.51 10.88 -4.87
CA LEU A 165 -8.63 12.29 -4.49
C LEU A 165 -9.66 13.01 -5.37
N ALA A 166 -9.71 12.70 -6.67
CA ALA A 166 -10.76 13.22 -7.55
C ALA A 166 -12.17 12.81 -7.09
N ILE A 167 -12.35 11.56 -6.64
CA ILE A 167 -13.63 11.10 -6.07
C ILE A 167 -13.98 11.89 -4.79
N ILE A 168 -13.00 12.09 -3.91
CA ILE A 168 -13.18 12.82 -2.64
C ILE A 168 -13.55 14.28 -2.91
N LEU A 169 -12.80 14.98 -3.75
CA LEU A 169 -13.07 16.38 -4.11
C LEU A 169 -14.46 16.53 -4.74
N LYS A 170 -14.85 15.62 -5.64
CA LYS A 170 -16.21 15.60 -6.22
C LYS A 170 -17.29 15.47 -5.15
N LYS A 171 -17.11 14.57 -4.17
CA LYS A 171 -18.04 14.40 -3.05
C LYS A 171 -18.09 15.62 -2.12
N GLN A 172 -16.98 16.34 -1.97
CA GLN A 172 -16.87 17.57 -1.18
C GLN A 172 -17.36 18.82 -1.94
N GLY A 173 -17.77 18.70 -3.21
CA GLY A 173 -18.16 19.85 -4.05
C GLY A 173 -16.99 20.76 -4.45
N LYS A 174 -15.75 20.30 -4.26
CA LYS A 174 -14.51 21.03 -4.57
C LYS A 174 -14.16 20.87 -6.06
N TYR A 175 -15.02 21.41 -6.92
CA TYR A 175 -14.96 21.17 -8.37
C TYR A 175 -13.77 21.86 -9.04
N LYS A 176 -13.35 23.02 -8.54
CA LYS A 176 -12.17 23.72 -9.08
C LYS A 176 -10.90 22.92 -8.84
N GLU A 177 -10.69 22.47 -7.61
CA GLU A 177 -9.55 21.63 -7.23
C GLU A 177 -9.57 20.30 -7.99
N LEU A 178 -10.76 19.71 -8.20
CA LEU A 178 -10.93 18.51 -9.01
C LEU A 178 -10.47 18.71 -10.46
N ILE A 179 -10.80 19.84 -11.08
CA ILE A 179 -10.37 20.16 -12.44
C ILE A 179 -8.85 20.29 -12.51
N GLU A 180 -8.25 21.08 -11.60
CA GLU A 180 -6.80 21.27 -11.52
C GLU A 180 -6.06 19.92 -11.34
N LEU A 181 -6.58 19.06 -10.46
CA LEU A 181 -6.06 17.72 -10.22
C LEU A 181 -6.11 16.84 -11.48
N CYS A 182 -7.23 16.83 -12.20
CA CYS A 182 -7.40 16.04 -13.43
C CYS A 182 -6.50 16.56 -14.56
N GLN A 183 -6.32 17.88 -14.67
CA GLN A 183 -5.39 18.48 -15.63
C GLN A 183 -3.96 18.04 -15.35
N GLN A 184 -3.54 18.06 -14.08
CA GLN A 184 -2.21 17.62 -13.67
C GLN A 184 -1.97 16.14 -14.03
N ALA A 185 -2.91 15.25 -13.69
CA ALA A 185 -2.82 13.82 -14.02
C ALA A 185 -2.68 13.58 -15.54
N LYS A 186 -3.50 14.30 -16.34
CA LYS A 186 -3.48 14.24 -17.80
C LYS A 186 -2.16 14.74 -18.39
N ILE A 187 -1.64 15.87 -17.90
CA ILE A 187 -0.35 16.43 -18.34
C ILE A 187 0.80 15.49 -18.03
N GLN A 188 0.77 14.82 -16.87
CA GLN A 188 1.76 13.81 -16.50
C GLN A 188 1.63 12.51 -17.29
N GLY A 189 0.51 12.31 -18.01
CA GLY A 189 0.28 11.16 -18.87
C GLY A 189 -0.24 9.91 -18.16
N TRP A 190 -0.69 10.02 -16.90
CA TRP A 190 -1.32 8.91 -16.20
C TRP A 190 -2.62 8.50 -16.87
N ASP A 191 -2.89 7.20 -16.97
CA ASP A 191 -4.13 6.71 -17.57
C ASP A 191 -5.34 7.00 -16.67
N GLY A 192 -6.51 7.27 -17.27
CA GLY A 192 -7.74 7.57 -16.55
C GLY A 192 -8.75 8.42 -17.32
N ASP A 193 -9.96 8.55 -16.76
CA ASP A 193 -11.09 9.27 -17.36
C ASP A 193 -11.07 10.78 -17.05
N TRP A 194 -9.89 11.41 -17.11
CA TRP A 194 -9.65 12.80 -16.67
C TRP A 194 -10.53 13.82 -17.39
N ASP A 195 -10.65 13.73 -18.71
CA ASP A 195 -11.48 14.65 -19.51
C ASP A 195 -12.95 14.59 -19.12
N LYS A 196 -13.47 13.38 -18.90
CA LYS A 196 -14.85 13.18 -18.45
C LYS A 196 -15.07 13.80 -17.07
N ARG A 197 -14.12 13.63 -16.14
CA ARG A 197 -14.19 14.19 -14.79
C ARG A 197 -14.21 15.72 -14.80
N MET A 198 -13.39 16.34 -15.66
CA MET A 198 -13.37 17.81 -15.83
C MET A 198 -14.71 18.32 -16.37
N VAL A 199 -15.23 17.72 -17.45
CA VAL A 199 -16.54 18.11 -18.03
C VAL A 199 -17.68 17.97 -17.02
N ASP A 200 -17.68 16.90 -16.23
CA ASP A 200 -18.68 16.71 -15.17
C ASP A 200 -18.58 17.77 -14.07
N ALA A 201 -17.36 18.18 -13.71
CA ALA A 201 -17.10 19.18 -12.67
C ALA A 201 -17.47 20.61 -13.13
N GLU A 202 -17.18 20.95 -14.38
CA GLU A 202 -17.55 22.24 -15.00
C GLU A 202 -19.07 22.45 -14.97
N LYS A 203 -19.85 21.43 -15.34
CA LYS A 203 -21.33 21.46 -15.30
C LYS A 203 -21.92 21.68 -13.89
N LYS A 204 -21.14 21.39 -12.84
CA LYS A 204 -21.56 21.54 -11.44
C LYS A 204 -21.01 22.81 -10.78
N SER A 205 -20.14 23.54 -11.48
CA SER A 205 -19.55 24.81 -11.03
C SER A 205 -20.36 26.03 -11.51
N VAL A 206 -21.43 25.80 -12.26
CA VAL A 206 -22.38 26.82 -12.79
C VAL A 206 -23.62 26.90 -11.90
#